data_AF-A0A965WUE0-F1
#
_entry.id   AF-A0A965WUE0-F1
#
_cell.length_a   1.000
_cell.length_b   1.000
_cell.length_c   1.000
_cell.angle_alpha   90.00
_cell.angle_beta   90.00
_cell.angle_gamma   90.00
#
_symmetry.space_group_name_H-M   'P 1'
#
loop_
_entity.id
_entity.type
_entity.pdbx_description
1 polymer ?
#
loop_
_entity_poly.entity_id
_entity_poly.type
_entity_poly.pdbx_seq_one_letter_code
_entity_poly.pdbx_strand_id
1 'polypeptide(L)'
;MNFNEQYYRGIPLKLIDRNYQGYNAKRYVINRTNQNVWIPNIYLLDDGTIRDNIDLDFIFRKASKQGKLKLAGVKDPYERVVKRRLFN
;
A
#
# COMPACT_ATOMS: atom_id res chain seq x y z
N MET A 1 -16.06 6.81 7.25
CA MET A 1 -14.83 6.26 6.64
C MET A 1 -14.00 7.42 6.13
N ASN A 2 -12.68 7.39 6.33
CA ASN A 2 -11.75 8.40 5.84
C ASN A 2 -11.29 8.03 4.42
N PHE A 3 -11.80 8.77 3.44
CA PHE A 3 -11.43 8.63 2.04
C PHE A 3 -10.43 9.70 1.58
N ASN A 4 -9.89 10.50 2.50
CA ASN A 4 -8.83 11.43 2.17
C ASN A 4 -7.55 10.67 1.83
N GLU A 5 -6.67 11.33 1.08
CA GLU A 5 -5.36 10.77 0.77
C GLU A 5 -4.50 10.73 2.04
N GLN A 6 -3.85 9.59 2.26
CA GLN A 6 -2.99 9.31 3.39
C GLN A 6 -1.61 8.88 2.85
N TYR A 7 -0.59 8.93 3.69
CA TYR A 7 0.78 8.61 3.26
C TYR A 7 1.44 7.61 4.19
N TYR A 8 2.06 6.57 3.62
CA TYR A 8 2.96 5.68 4.35
C TYR A 8 4.33 5.69 3.70
N ARG A 9 5.36 6.19 4.41
CA ARG A 9 6.73 6.38 3.86
C ARG A 9 6.77 7.09 2.50
N GLY A 10 5.91 8.09 2.32
CA GLY A 10 5.78 8.83 1.06
C GLY A 10 4.97 8.13 -0.04
N ILE A 11 4.41 6.95 0.22
CA ILE A 11 3.50 6.25 -0.71
C ILE A 11 2.08 6.80 -0.49
N PRO A 12 1.47 7.47 -1.50
CA PRO A 12 0.10 7.95 -1.41
C PRO A 12 -0.91 6.80 -1.46
N LEU A 13 -1.84 6.81 -0.51
CA LEU A 13 -2.85 5.78 -0.30
C LEU A 13 -4.23 6.44 -0.18
N LYS A 14 -5.23 5.87 -0.84
CA LYS A 14 -6.63 6.29 -0.69
C LYS A 14 -7.51 5.09 -0.45
N LEU A 15 -8.30 5.14 0.62
CA LEU A 15 -9.29 4.10 0.91
C LEU A 15 -10.31 4.04 -0.23
N ILE A 16 -10.62 2.83 -0.71
CA ILE A 16 -11.67 2.62 -1.71
C ILE A 16 -13.01 2.65 -1.01
N ASP A 17 -13.94 3.45 -1.52
CA ASP A 17 -15.33 3.48 -1.07
C ASP A 17 -16.06 2.19 -1.47
N ARG A 18 -16.40 1.38 -0.47
CA ARG A 18 -17.12 0.11 -0.60
C ARG A 18 -17.66 -0.31 0.76
N ASN A 19 -18.59 -1.28 0.74
CA ASN A 19 -19.00 -1.95 1.96
C ASN A 19 -17.87 -2.86 2.48
N TYR A 20 -17.43 -2.59 3.73
CA TYR A 20 -16.44 -3.38 4.47
C TYR A 20 -17.06 -4.12 5.67
N GLN A 21 -18.37 -4.18 5.78
CA GLN A 21 -19.04 -4.95 6.84
C GLN A 21 -18.57 -6.41 6.82
N GLY A 22 -18.06 -6.90 7.96
CA GLY A 22 -17.52 -8.25 8.10
C GLY A 22 -16.08 -8.45 7.57
N TYR A 23 -15.42 -7.41 7.03
CA TYR A 23 -14.04 -7.52 6.57
C TYR A 23 -13.03 -7.20 7.68
N ASN A 24 -11.98 -8.01 7.79
CA ASN A 24 -10.86 -7.80 8.72
C ASN A 24 -9.76 -6.87 8.18
N ALA A 25 -9.97 -6.29 7.00
CA ALA A 25 -9.03 -5.39 6.34
C ALA A 25 -9.78 -4.40 5.44
N LYS A 26 -9.13 -3.28 5.13
CA LYS A 26 -9.61 -2.29 4.16
C LYS A 26 -8.67 -2.20 2.95
N ARG A 27 -9.22 -1.86 1.77
CA ARG A 27 -8.49 -1.82 0.50
C ARG A 27 -8.14 -0.38 0.13
N TYR A 28 -6.88 -0.14 -0.15
CA TYR A 28 -6.35 1.18 -0.52
C TYR A 28 -5.76 1.13 -1.92
N VAL A 29 -6.09 2.11 -2.76
CA VAL A 29 -5.37 2.33 -4.02
C VAL A 29 -4.06 3.05 -3.74
N ILE A 30 -3.04 2.69 -4.50
CA ILE A 30 -1.73 3.34 -4.48
C ILE A 30 -1.74 4.41 -5.58
N ASN A 31 -1.44 5.65 -5.21
CA ASN A 31 -1.28 6.78 -6.13
C ASN A 31 -2.45 6.97 -7.12
N ARG A 32 -3.69 6.76 -6.64
CA ARG A 32 -4.92 6.89 -7.45
C ARG A 32 -4.94 6.00 -8.71
N THR A 33 -4.17 4.90 -8.70
CA THR A 33 -4.13 3.91 -9.78
C THR A 33 -5.02 2.70 -9.47
N ASN A 34 -5.04 1.70 -10.37
CA ASN A 34 -5.67 0.41 -10.10
C ASN A 34 -4.84 -0.51 -9.17
N GLN A 35 -3.58 -0.15 -8.90
CA GLN A 35 -2.73 -0.87 -7.96
C GLN A 35 -3.22 -0.63 -6.54
N ASN A 36 -3.23 -1.67 -5.73
CA ASN A 36 -3.87 -1.62 -4.42
C ASN A 36 -3.25 -2.61 -3.43
N VAL A 37 -3.43 -2.29 -2.15
CA VAL A 37 -3.06 -3.10 -1.00
C VAL A 37 -4.23 -3.24 -0.04
N TRP A 38 -4.23 -4.33 0.72
CA TRP A 38 -5.15 -4.53 1.83
C TRP A 38 -4.40 -4.30 3.12
N ILE A 39 -4.92 -3.41 3.97
CA ILE A 39 -4.36 -3.13 5.29
C ILE A 39 -5.31 -3.71 6.35
N PRO A 40 -4.85 -4.64 7.20
CA PRO A 40 -5.66 -5.20 8.28
C PRO A 40 -6.19 -4.13 9.24
N ASN A 41 -7.40 -4.30 9.75
CA ASN A 41 -8.08 -3.31 10.60
C ASN A 41 -7.31 -3.00 11.89
N ILE A 42 -6.50 -3.93 12.39
CA ILE A 42 -5.67 -3.72 13.59
C ILE A 42 -4.65 -2.57 13.43
N TYR A 43 -4.30 -2.21 12.19
CA TYR A 43 -3.40 -1.10 11.86
C TYR A 43 -4.14 0.20 11.50
N LEU A 44 -5.47 0.20 11.62
CA LEU A 44 -6.34 1.30 11.22
C LEU A 44 -7.14 1.82 12.43
N LEU A 45 -7.54 3.08 12.38
CA LEU A 45 -8.65 3.61 13.14
C LEU A 45 -9.97 3.13 12.52
N ASP A 46 -11.07 3.27 13.25
CA ASP A 46 -12.38 2.74 12.84
C ASP A 46 -12.86 3.32 11.50
N ASP A 47 -12.49 4.57 11.22
CA ASP A 47 -12.77 5.25 9.97
C ASP A 47 -11.88 4.79 8.81
N GLY A 48 -10.83 4.01 9.02
CA GLY A 48 -9.84 3.65 7.99
C GLY A 48 -8.69 4.66 7.87
N THR A 49 -8.48 5.52 8.84
CA THR A 49 -7.22 6.24 8.98
C THR A 49 -6.13 5.25 9.40
N ILE A 50 -4.99 5.25 8.71
CA ILE A 50 -3.81 4.47 9.10
C ILE A 50 -3.32 5.03 10.45
N ARG A 51 -3.14 4.15 11.44
CA ARG A 51 -2.65 4.59 12.76
C ARG A 51 -1.25 5.19 12.63
N ASP A 52 -0.92 6.15 13.47
CA ASP A 52 0.43 6.68 13.54
C ASP A 52 1.41 5.65 14.13
N ASN A 53 2.69 5.75 13.75
CA ASN A 53 3.79 4.95 14.29
C ASN A 53 3.62 3.41 14.18
N ILE A 54 2.85 2.93 13.20
CA ILE A 54 2.70 1.50 12.90
C ILE A 54 3.56 1.08 11.71
N ASP A 55 4.05 -0.16 11.73
CA ASP A 55 4.86 -0.74 10.66
C ASP A 55 4.00 -1.53 9.66
N LEU A 56 3.93 -1.04 8.41
CA LEU A 56 3.28 -1.70 7.27
C LEU A 56 4.29 -2.24 6.25
N ASP A 57 5.58 -2.25 6.57
CA ASP A 57 6.64 -2.62 5.63
C ASP A 57 6.40 -3.99 5.01
N PHE A 58 5.88 -4.95 5.75
CA PHE A 58 5.60 -6.28 5.22
C PHE A 58 4.58 -6.26 4.06
N ILE A 59 3.58 -5.36 4.12
CA ILE A 59 2.59 -5.15 3.06
C ILE A 59 3.27 -4.54 1.84
N PHE A 60 4.05 -3.49 2.04
CA PHE A 60 4.65 -2.73 0.93
C PHE A 60 5.86 -3.42 0.31
N ARG A 61 6.63 -4.21 1.06
CA ARG A 61 7.66 -5.12 0.53
C ARG A 61 7.04 -6.19 -0.36
N LYS A 62 5.87 -6.73 0.01
CA LYS A 62 5.12 -7.66 -0.85
C LYS A 62 4.61 -6.95 -2.10
N ALA A 63 4.07 -5.73 -1.96
CA ALA A 63 3.60 -4.93 -3.09
C ALA A 63 4.73 -4.56 -4.06
N SER A 64 5.90 -4.19 -3.54
CA SER A 64 7.15 -3.95 -4.29
C SER A 64 7.58 -5.17 -5.09
N LYS A 65 7.68 -6.35 -4.45
CA LYS A 65 7.99 -7.63 -5.14
C LYS A 65 7.00 -7.97 -6.25
N GLN A 66 5.75 -7.56 -6.11
CA GLN A 66 4.69 -7.73 -7.11
C GLN A 66 4.69 -6.63 -8.19
N GLY A 67 5.64 -5.69 -8.16
CA GLY A 67 5.73 -4.57 -9.09
C GLY A 67 4.66 -3.50 -8.91
N LYS A 68 3.83 -3.56 -7.87
CA LYS A 68 2.68 -2.66 -7.68
C LYS A 68 3.09 -1.21 -7.48
N LEU A 69 4.19 -0.97 -6.75
CA LEU A 69 4.68 0.39 -6.49
C LEU A 69 5.18 1.03 -7.80
N LYS A 70 6.00 0.29 -8.55
CA LYS A 70 6.46 0.70 -9.88
C LYS A 70 5.30 0.96 -10.85
N LEU A 71 4.34 0.05 -10.95
CA LEU A 71 3.17 0.19 -11.82
C LEU A 71 2.24 1.34 -11.38
N ALA A 72 2.23 1.67 -10.10
CA ALA A 72 1.51 2.82 -9.58
C ALA A 72 2.23 4.16 -9.84
N GLY A 73 3.43 4.14 -10.42
CA GLY A 73 4.23 5.35 -10.68
C GLY A 73 4.78 6.01 -9.42
N VAL A 74 4.97 5.26 -8.33
CA VAL A 74 5.60 5.78 -7.11
C VAL A 74 7.03 5.28 -6.98
N LYS A 75 7.90 6.09 -6.36
CA LYS A 75 9.24 5.65 -5.98
C LYS A 75 9.10 4.46 -5.03
N ASP A 76 9.70 3.34 -5.40
CA ASP A 76 9.68 2.12 -4.59
C ASP A 76 10.84 2.17 -3.58
N PRO A 77 10.57 2.35 -2.27
CA PRO A 77 11.63 2.39 -1.26
C PRO A 77 12.15 0.99 -0.90
N TYR A 78 11.54 -0.06 -1.43
CA TYR A 78 11.89 -1.46 -1.18
C TYR A 78 12.50 -2.15 -2.41
N GLU A 79 12.65 -1.44 -3.53
CA GLU A 79 13.24 -1.98 -4.75
C GLU A 79 14.64 -2.50 -4.45
N ARG A 80 14.85 -3.79 -4.70
CA ARG A 80 16.19 -4.37 -4.64
C ARG A 80 16.89 -4.06 -5.95
N VAL A 81 18.09 -3.49 -5.87
CA VAL A 81 19.00 -3.41 -7.02
C VAL A 81 19.41 -4.83 -7.38
N VAL A 82 18.70 -5.44 -8.33
CA VAL A 82 19.11 -6.71 -8.93
C VAL A 82 20.16 -6.38 -9.97
N LYS A 83 21.44 -6.68 -9.69
CA LYS A 83 22.45 -6.73 -10.75
C LYS A 83 22.01 -7.80 -11.74
N ARG A 84 21.56 -7.39 -12.93
CA ARG A 84 21.34 -8.32 -14.04
C ARG A 84 22.66 -9.05 -14.28
N ARG A 85 22.71 -10.36 -14.02
CA ARG A 85 23.72 -11.19 -14.67
C ARG A 85 23.33 -11.21 -16.14
N LEU A 86 24.05 -10.42 -16.94
CA LEU A 86 24.07 -10.61 -18.38
C LEU A 86 24.66 -12.00 -18.60
N PHE A 87 23.82 -12.96 -19.00
CA PHE A 87 24.32 -14.19 -19.56
C PHE A 87 24.75 -13.84 -20.98
N ASN A 88 26.06 -13.74 -21.19
CA ASN A 88 26.68 -13.71 -22.53
C ASN A 88 26.61 -15.10 -23.15
#